data_AF-A0A0D6MM49-F1
#
_entry.id   AF-A0A0D6MM49-F1
#
_cell.length_a   1.000
_cell.length_b   1.000
_cell.length_c   1.000
_cell.angle_alpha   90.00
_cell.angle_beta   90.00
_cell.angle_gamma   90.00
#
_symmetry.space_group_name_H-M   'P 1'
#
loop_
_entity.id
_entity.type
_entity.pdbx_description
1 polymer ?
#
loop_
_entity_poly.entity_id
_entity_poly.type
_entity_poly.pdbx_seq_one_letter_code
_entity_poly.pdbx_strand_id
1 'polypeptide(L)'
;MNEAFPRDPAAMRRALHRYPELAFREYRTAAIVAERLAELGYGLRIGPDIMRIDDPAILPSAADIARAQDEARRAGADPALIDRMPGGQTAVCGELRRGNGPVTVLRFDMDALPVTETSDRTHRPTSGGYASIRLGLMHACGHDGHVAIGLAVAEALARPDARWSGTLRLLFQPAEEGGRGALPIVASGLMDDVDVFLAAHLGCQLPSGKIALMADGFLWATKRDVTFSGRGSHAAMAPEEGRNALLAAAMATLGLHALPRDGQTMTRVNVGRLVAGTARNVIADHAEMEMELRAGTEAALARLAAASDRVLEGAALTQGCSVATRVRSESISIESDREIRERLRRAALAVGGLDIVEAAPIGGGDDATYLMRRVQEHGGRAGYCLIGADLADAHHASAFDFDEAALPVAVSVMQAFVENR
;
A
#
# COMPACT_ATOMS: atom_id res chain seq x y z
N MET A 1 -20.82 21.61 -16.23
CA MET A 1 -21.19 20.30 -16.81
C MET A 1 -20.15 19.31 -16.30
N ASN A 2 -20.50 18.47 -15.33
CA ASN A 2 -19.60 17.39 -14.91
C ASN A 2 -19.58 16.36 -16.04
N GLU A 3 -18.46 16.27 -16.75
CA GLU A 3 -18.23 15.20 -17.71
C GLU A 3 -18.31 13.87 -16.95
N ALA A 4 -19.06 12.90 -17.48
CA ALA A 4 -19.18 11.59 -16.83
C ALA A 4 -17.80 10.91 -16.77
N PHE A 5 -17.52 10.21 -15.66
CA PHE A 5 -16.25 9.51 -15.51
C PHE A 5 -16.07 8.44 -16.63
N PRO A 6 -14.88 8.33 -17.26
CA PRO A 6 -14.70 7.50 -18.45
C PRO A 6 -15.02 6.02 -18.24
N ARG A 7 -15.36 5.31 -19.33
CA ARG A 7 -15.60 3.84 -19.33
C ARG A 7 -14.44 3.00 -19.83
N ASP A 8 -13.60 3.56 -20.70
CA ASP A 8 -12.41 2.88 -21.18
C ASP A 8 -11.34 2.83 -20.07
N PRO A 9 -10.70 1.66 -19.80
CA PRO A 9 -9.72 1.53 -18.71
C PRO A 9 -8.55 2.52 -18.81
N ALA A 10 -8.03 2.78 -20.02
CA ALA A 10 -6.94 3.75 -20.18
C ALA A 10 -7.43 5.17 -19.91
N ALA A 11 -8.62 5.53 -20.38
CA ALA A 11 -9.23 6.82 -20.06
C ALA A 11 -9.53 7.00 -18.56
N MET A 12 -10.02 5.94 -17.87
CA MET A 12 -10.21 5.94 -16.42
C MET A 12 -8.89 6.19 -15.70
N ARG A 13 -7.85 5.42 -16.05
CA ARG A 13 -6.50 5.55 -15.49
C ARG A 13 -6.00 6.98 -15.64
N ARG A 14 -6.03 7.55 -16.85
CA ARG A 14 -5.57 8.92 -17.11
C ARG A 14 -6.36 9.96 -16.32
N ALA A 15 -7.67 9.77 -16.14
CA ALA A 15 -8.50 10.67 -15.34
C ALA A 15 -8.16 10.61 -13.84
N LEU A 16 -7.79 9.44 -13.32
CA LEU A 16 -7.31 9.24 -11.96
C LEU A 16 -5.88 9.79 -11.78
N HIS A 17 -4.99 9.50 -12.73
CA HIS A 17 -3.59 9.95 -12.73
C HIS A 17 -3.44 11.47 -12.59
N ARG A 18 -4.37 12.24 -13.18
CA ARG A 18 -4.37 13.71 -13.07
C ARG A 18 -4.65 14.21 -11.65
N TYR A 19 -5.37 13.45 -10.83
CA TYR A 19 -5.83 13.85 -9.49
C TYR A 19 -5.37 12.85 -8.42
N PRO A 20 -4.06 12.65 -8.23
CA PRO A 20 -3.55 11.73 -7.22
C PRO A 20 -3.94 12.21 -5.82
N GLU A 21 -4.27 11.26 -4.95
CA GLU A 21 -4.64 11.49 -3.56
C GLU A 21 -3.83 10.59 -2.64
N LEU A 22 -3.28 11.17 -1.57
CA LEU A 22 -2.42 10.44 -0.65
C LEU A 22 -3.23 9.51 0.27
N ALA A 23 -2.53 8.55 0.88
CA ALA A 23 -3.04 7.66 1.92
C ALA A 23 -4.07 8.30 2.89
N PHE A 24 -5.24 7.67 3.03
CA PHE A 24 -6.41 8.07 3.84
C PHE A 24 -7.06 9.41 3.44
N ARG A 25 -6.72 9.93 2.26
CA ARG A 25 -7.23 11.20 1.70
C ARG A 25 -7.79 11.03 0.28
N GLU A 26 -8.00 9.80 -0.16
CA GLU A 26 -8.48 9.35 -1.47
C GLU A 26 -9.98 9.55 -1.65
N TYR A 27 -10.52 10.66 -1.13
CA TYR A 27 -11.95 10.92 -1.04
C TYR A 27 -12.62 11.03 -2.41
N ARG A 28 -11.98 11.70 -3.36
CA ARG A 28 -12.50 11.84 -4.72
C ARG A 28 -12.48 10.49 -5.43
N THR A 29 -11.38 9.77 -5.31
CA THR A 29 -11.20 8.45 -5.93
C THR A 29 -12.21 7.44 -5.36
N ALA A 30 -12.35 7.38 -4.04
CA ALA A 30 -13.32 6.55 -3.36
C ALA A 30 -14.78 6.90 -3.75
N ALA A 31 -15.11 8.18 -3.88
CA ALA A 31 -16.43 8.60 -4.37
C ALA A 31 -16.69 8.12 -5.80
N ILE A 32 -15.74 8.31 -6.73
CA ILE A 32 -15.87 7.82 -8.11
C ILE A 32 -16.08 6.30 -8.14
N VAL A 33 -15.33 5.56 -7.34
CA VAL A 33 -15.45 4.11 -7.23
C VAL A 33 -16.82 3.71 -6.69
N ALA A 34 -17.26 4.32 -5.60
CA ALA A 34 -18.55 4.03 -4.97
C ALA A 34 -19.73 4.36 -5.92
N GLU A 35 -19.70 5.51 -6.59
CA GLU A 35 -20.70 5.90 -7.60
C GLU A 35 -20.77 4.85 -8.70
N ARG A 36 -19.62 4.47 -9.28
CA ARG A 36 -19.59 3.50 -10.38
C ARG A 36 -20.07 2.12 -9.96
N LEU A 37 -19.70 1.65 -8.78
CA LEU A 37 -20.15 0.35 -8.27
C LEU A 37 -21.66 0.35 -8.02
N ALA A 38 -22.22 1.43 -7.46
CA ALA A 38 -23.67 1.57 -7.27
C ALA A 38 -24.43 1.58 -8.60
N GLU A 39 -23.93 2.30 -9.61
CA GLU A 39 -24.50 2.32 -10.97
C GLU A 39 -24.56 0.91 -11.59
N LEU A 40 -23.57 0.07 -11.30
CA LEU A 40 -23.48 -1.31 -11.77
C LEU A 40 -24.31 -2.31 -10.93
N GLY A 41 -25.00 -1.83 -9.89
CA GLY A 41 -25.87 -2.65 -9.04
C GLY A 41 -25.16 -3.40 -7.91
N TYR A 42 -23.92 -3.03 -7.57
CA TYR A 42 -23.23 -3.56 -6.39
C TYR A 42 -23.79 -2.93 -5.11
N GLY A 43 -24.00 -3.74 -4.08
CA GLY A 43 -24.25 -3.26 -2.73
C GLY A 43 -22.98 -2.64 -2.15
N LEU A 44 -23.06 -1.39 -1.69
CA LEU A 44 -21.90 -0.65 -1.19
C LEU A 44 -21.71 -0.85 0.31
N ARG A 45 -20.47 -1.14 0.71
CA ARG A 45 -19.97 -0.96 2.07
C ARG A 45 -18.77 -0.01 2.01
N ILE A 46 -18.83 1.12 2.72
CA ILE A 46 -17.81 2.18 2.68
C ILE A 46 -17.55 2.74 4.07
N GLY A 47 -16.39 3.34 4.28
CA GLY A 47 -16.05 3.97 5.55
C GLY A 47 -16.14 3.00 6.75
N PRO A 48 -16.81 3.36 7.85
CA PRO A 48 -16.94 2.52 9.04
C PRO A 48 -17.55 1.13 8.79
N ASP A 49 -18.28 0.95 7.68
CA ASP A 49 -18.87 -0.35 7.32
C ASP A 49 -17.79 -1.38 6.93
N ILE A 50 -16.59 -0.94 6.57
CA ILE A 50 -15.47 -1.80 6.14
C ILE A 50 -14.11 -1.44 6.71
N MET A 51 -13.97 -0.35 7.44
CA MET A 51 -12.75 0.02 8.14
C MET A 51 -13.03 0.16 9.63
N ARG A 52 -12.22 -0.50 10.46
CA ARG A 52 -12.19 -0.27 11.91
C ARG A 52 -10.84 0.32 12.29
N ILE A 53 -10.83 1.58 12.71
CA ILE A 53 -9.62 2.29 13.14
C ILE A 53 -9.38 2.03 14.63
N ASP A 54 -8.56 1.03 14.92
CA ASP A 54 -8.18 0.68 16.30
C ASP A 54 -7.08 1.61 16.85
N ASP A 55 -6.17 2.10 16.00
CA ASP A 55 -5.12 3.07 16.36
C ASP A 55 -5.24 4.35 15.50
N PRO A 56 -5.74 5.48 16.06
CA PRO A 56 -5.82 6.76 15.35
C PRO A 56 -4.47 7.30 14.86
N ALA A 57 -3.35 6.81 15.39
CA ALA A 57 -2.02 7.27 14.99
C ALA A 57 -1.62 6.94 13.56
N ILE A 58 -2.29 5.96 12.94
CA ILE A 58 -2.03 5.59 11.55
C ILE A 58 -2.56 6.64 10.58
N LEU A 59 -3.51 7.47 11.03
CA LEU A 59 -4.21 8.45 10.21
C LEU A 59 -3.41 9.76 10.04
N PRO A 60 -3.64 10.50 8.95
CA PRO A 60 -3.19 11.89 8.82
C PRO A 60 -3.83 12.79 9.88
N SER A 61 -3.35 14.05 9.97
CA SER A 61 -3.97 15.02 10.86
C SER A 61 -5.44 15.28 10.48
N ALA A 62 -6.28 15.61 11.47
CA ALA A 62 -7.68 15.96 11.23
C ALA A 62 -7.82 17.14 10.24
N ALA A 63 -6.88 18.09 10.26
CA ALA A 63 -6.85 19.21 9.32
C ALA A 63 -6.56 18.77 7.88
N ASP A 64 -5.67 17.78 7.69
CA ASP A 64 -5.37 17.23 6.37
C ASP A 64 -6.55 16.41 5.81
N ILE A 65 -7.23 15.66 6.68
CA ILE A 65 -8.43 14.91 6.33
C ILE A 65 -9.55 15.87 5.91
N ALA A 66 -9.85 16.90 6.71
CA ALA A 66 -10.90 17.87 6.39
C ALA A 66 -10.61 18.60 5.07
N ARG A 67 -9.35 19.00 4.84
CA ARG A 67 -8.93 19.62 3.58
C ARG A 67 -9.15 18.70 2.39
N ALA A 68 -8.82 17.42 2.51
CA ALA A 68 -9.03 16.44 1.43
C ALA A 68 -10.53 16.24 1.12
N GLN A 69 -11.39 16.18 2.14
CA GLN A 69 -12.85 16.11 1.96
C GLN A 69 -13.39 17.34 1.19
N ASP A 70 -12.94 18.54 1.57
CA ASP A 70 -13.38 19.78 0.91
C ASP A 70 -12.84 19.91 -0.52
N GLU A 71 -11.65 19.39 -0.79
CA GLU A 71 -11.09 19.30 -2.14
C GLU A 71 -11.91 18.32 -3.00
N ALA A 72 -12.27 17.13 -2.47
CA ALA A 72 -13.10 16.17 -3.18
C ALA A 72 -14.50 16.74 -3.51
N ARG A 73 -15.15 17.40 -2.55
CA ARG A 73 -16.45 18.08 -2.78
C ARG A 73 -16.34 19.15 -3.86
N ARG A 74 -15.28 19.98 -3.83
CA ARG A 74 -15.03 21.00 -4.88
C ARG A 74 -14.72 20.40 -6.24
N ALA A 75 -14.14 19.20 -6.27
CA ALA A 75 -13.91 18.43 -7.48
C ALA A 75 -15.15 17.67 -7.98
N GLY A 76 -16.30 17.83 -7.31
CA GLY A 76 -17.60 17.32 -7.75
C GLY A 76 -17.98 15.94 -7.23
N ALA A 77 -17.27 15.40 -6.23
CA ALA A 77 -17.69 14.17 -5.55
C ALA A 77 -19.00 14.37 -4.78
N ASP A 78 -19.89 13.37 -4.79
CA ASP A 78 -21.15 13.42 -4.04
C ASP A 78 -20.91 13.63 -2.53
N PRO A 79 -21.36 14.76 -1.95
CA PRO A 79 -21.22 15.03 -0.53
C PRO A 79 -21.77 13.91 0.37
N ALA A 80 -22.85 13.23 -0.04
CA ALA A 80 -23.44 12.15 0.74
C ALA A 80 -22.51 10.93 0.85
N LEU A 81 -21.70 10.65 -0.18
CA LEU A 81 -20.68 9.62 -0.12
C LEU A 81 -19.50 10.04 0.74
N ILE A 82 -19.06 11.29 0.62
CA ILE A 82 -17.97 11.84 1.46
C ILE A 82 -18.33 11.75 2.94
N ASP A 83 -19.57 12.08 3.31
CA ASP A 83 -20.02 12.08 4.71
C ASP A 83 -20.09 10.66 5.30
N ARG A 84 -20.25 9.62 4.47
CA ARG A 84 -20.18 8.21 4.86
C ARG A 84 -18.75 7.69 5.05
N MET A 85 -17.73 8.49 4.72
CA MET A 85 -16.31 8.15 4.86
C MET A 85 -15.59 9.04 5.90
N PRO A 86 -16.08 9.14 7.15
CA PRO A 86 -15.47 10.04 8.13
C PRO A 86 -14.03 9.65 8.50
N GLY A 87 -13.22 10.65 8.83
CA GLY A 87 -11.95 10.41 9.54
C GLY A 87 -10.89 9.64 8.75
N GLY A 88 -10.89 9.76 7.42
CA GLY A 88 -9.91 9.10 6.55
C GLY A 88 -10.26 7.66 6.19
N GLN A 89 -11.48 7.21 6.51
CA GLN A 89 -11.95 5.87 6.17
C GLN A 89 -12.46 5.82 4.73
N THR A 90 -11.54 5.82 3.77
CA THR A 90 -11.81 5.96 2.33
C THR A 90 -11.90 4.63 1.59
N ALA A 91 -11.87 3.48 2.27
CA ALA A 91 -12.06 2.19 1.62
C ALA A 91 -13.46 2.08 1.01
N VAL A 92 -13.55 1.34 -0.10
CA VAL A 92 -14.81 1.04 -0.77
C VAL A 92 -14.89 -0.45 -1.11
N CYS A 93 -16.00 -1.10 -0.79
CA CYS A 93 -16.28 -2.47 -1.18
C CYS A 93 -17.63 -2.54 -1.89
N GLY A 94 -17.62 -3.00 -3.15
CA GLY A 94 -18.84 -3.36 -3.87
C GLY A 94 -19.11 -4.85 -3.77
N GLU A 95 -20.30 -5.25 -3.33
CA GLU A 95 -20.73 -6.65 -3.23
C GLU A 95 -21.84 -6.96 -4.22
N LEU A 96 -21.68 -8.02 -5.01
CA LEU A 96 -22.70 -8.54 -5.92
C LEU A 96 -22.91 -10.04 -5.64
N ARG A 97 -24.16 -10.50 -5.70
CA ARG A 97 -24.51 -11.90 -5.41
C ARG A 97 -25.23 -12.56 -6.58
N ARG A 98 -24.82 -13.78 -6.93
CA ARG A 98 -25.45 -14.62 -7.96
C ARG A 98 -25.61 -16.05 -7.47
N GLY A 99 -26.78 -16.38 -6.92
CA GLY A 99 -27.08 -17.73 -6.44
C GLY A 99 -26.17 -18.17 -5.27
N ASN A 100 -25.91 -19.47 -5.19
CA ASN A 100 -25.07 -20.08 -4.17
C ASN A 100 -23.64 -20.31 -4.69
N GLY A 101 -22.67 -20.20 -3.80
CA GLY A 101 -21.26 -20.38 -4.12
C GLY A 101 -20.33 -19.66 -3.14
N PRO A 102 -19.02 -19.68 -3.41
CA PRO A 102 -18.02 -19.06 -2.55
C PRO A 102 -18.12 -17.53 -2.53
N VAL A 103 -17.56 -16.93 -1.48
CA VAL A 103 -17.24 -15.51 -1.40
C VAL A 103 -15.86 -15.29 -2.03
N THR A 104 -15.83 -14.60 -3.16
CA THR A 104 -14.60 -14.23 -3.87
C THR A 104 -14.35 -12.73 -3.74
N VAL A 105 -13.12 -12.36 -3.37
CA VAL A 105 -12.68 -10.96 -3.24
C VAL A 105 -11.53 -10.69 -4.22
N LEU A 106 -11.67 -9.61 -4.99
CA LEU A 106 -10.57 -9.03 -5.78
C LEU A 106 -10.19 -7.69 -5.15
N ARG A 107 -8.88 -7.45 -4.94
CA ARG A 107 -8.35 -6.24 -4.28
C ARG A 107 -7.66 -5.32 -5.28
N PHE A 108 -7.91 -4.03 -5.12
CA PHE A 108 -7.31 -2.92 -5.87
C PHE A 108 -6.95 -1.81 -4.88
N ASP A 109 -5.71 -1.40 -4.76
CA ASP A 109 -5.31 -0.22 -3.98
C ASP A 109 -5.57 1.08 -4.76
N MET A 110 -5.61 2.21 -4.05
CA MET A 110 -6.06 3.49 -4.61
C MET A 110 -5.12 4.67 -4.36
N ASP A 111 -4.21 4.61 -3.39
CA ASP A 111 -3.47 5.79 -2.95
C ASP A 111 -2.32 6.16 -3.88
N ALA A 112 -1.94 7.43 -3.83
CA ALA A 112 -0.81 7.99 -4.53
C ALA A 112 0.35 8.32 -3.57
N LEU A 113 1.46 8.79 -4.14
CA LEU A 113 2.70 9.10 -3.43
C LEU A 113 3.01 10.61 -3.40
N PRO A 114 3.77 11.09 -2.40
CA PRO A 114 4.30 12.46 -2.35
C PRO A 114 5.53 12.60 -3.27
N VAL A 115 5.36 12.28 -4.55
CA VAL A 115 6.36 12.36 -5.60
C VAL A 115 5.98 13.49 -6.56
N THR A 116 6.92 14.37 -6.86
CA THR A 116 6.75 15.37 -7.92
C THR A 116 6.95 14.70 -9.28
N GLU A 117 5.88 14.59 -10.05
CA GLU A 117 5.94 14.09 -11.42
C GLU A 117 6.79 15.00 -12.32
N THR A 118 7.57 14.39 -13.22
CA THR A 118 8.45 15.12 -14.13
C THR A 118 7.67 15.94 -15.16
N SER A 119 8.10 17.17 -15.39
CA SER A 119 7.58 18.02 -16.46
C SER A 119 8.29 17.81 -17.82
N ASP A 120 9.11 16.76 -17.94
CA ASP A 120 9.78 16.44 -19.21
C ASP A 120 8.75 16.15 -20.30
N ARG A 121 8.92 16.75 -21.48
CA ARG A 121 8.00 16.58 -22.61
C ARG A 121 8.06 15.19 -23.24
N THR A 122 9.08 14.39 -22.93
CA THR A 122 9.18 12.98 -23.33
C THR A 122 8.40 12.05 -22.42
N HIS A 123 8.05 12.50 -21.22
CA HIS A 123 7.18 11.77 -20.30
C HIS A 123 5.77 11.68 -20.88
N ARG A 124 5.22 10.46 -20.96
CA ARG A 124 3.95 10.21 -21.66
C ARG A 124 2.74 10.90 -21.01
N PRO A 125 2.60 10.97 -19.67
CA PRO A 125 1.58 11.79 -19.02
C PRO A 125 1.68 13.28 -19.36
N THR A 126 2.91 13.83 -19.38
CA THR A 126 3.13 15.25 -19.71
C THR A 126 2.80 15.54 -21.17
N SER A 127 3.32 14.75 -22.11
CA SER A 127 3.01 14.91 -23.53
C SER A 127 1.56 14.60 -23.89
N GLY A 128 0.93 13.68 -23.16
CA GLY A 128 -0.47 13.29 -23.32
C GLY A 128 -1.47 14.20 -22.60
N GLY A 129 -1.01 15.22 -21.86
CA GLY A 129 -1.87 16.19 -21.18
C GLY A 129 -2.62 15.62 -19.96
N TYR A 130 -2.12 14.54 -19.37
CA TYR A 130 -2.74 13.88 -18.21
C TYR A 130 -1.80 13.67 -17.01
N ALA A 131 -0.63 14.32 -17.01
CA ALA A 131 0.19 14.44 -15.81
C ALA A 131 -0.62 15.03 -14.63
N SER A 132 -0.18 14.71 -13.42
CA SER A 132 -0.72 15.19 -12.16
C SER A 132 -0.84 16.71 -12.16
N ILE A 133 -2.03 17.20 -11.81
CA ILE A 133 -2.26 18.63 -11.57
C ILE A 133 -2.11 18.99 -10.08
N ARG A 134 -1.79 18.01 -9.23
CA ARG A 134 -1.60 18.18 -7.79
C ARG A 134 -0.11 18.22 -7.51
N LEU A 135 0.39 19.43 -7.29
CA LEU A 135 1.83 19.68 -7.10
C LEU A 135 2.40 18.77 -6.00
N GLY A 136 3.49 18.08 -6.33
CA GLY A 136 4.21 17.19 -5.41
C GLY A 136 3.55 15.83 -5.18
N LEU A 137 2.46 15.51 -5.90
CA LEU A 137 1.75 14.24 -5.80
C LEU A 137 1.73 13.53 -7.16
N MET A 138 1.86 12.20 -7.16
CA MET A 138 1.84 11.37 -8.37
C MET A 138 1.41 9.94 -8.04
N HIS A 139 0.68 9.29 -8.94
CA HIS A 139 0.54 7.84 -8.92
C HIS A 139 1.82 7.18 -9.47
N ALA A 140 2.86 7.15 -8.63
CA ALA A 140 4.18 6.63 -9.00
C ALA A 140 4.35 5.12 -8.74
N CYS A 141 3.25 4.41 -8.43
CA CYS A 141 3.20 2.96 -8.21
C CYS A 141 2.11 2.25 -9.05
N GLY A 142 1.35 2.99 -9.86
CA GLY A 142 0.36 2.41 -10.78
C GLY A 142 -1.03 2.13 -10.19
N HIS A 143 -1.31 2.61 -8.96
CA HIS A 143 -2.61 2.40 -8.29
C HIS A 143 -3.79 3.04 -9.05
N ASP A 144 -3.55 4.10 -9.83
CA ASP A 144 -4.52 4.63 -10.82
C ASP A 144 -4.92 3.56 -11.86
N GLY A 145 -3.97 2.74 -12.28
CA GLY A 145 -4.19 1.57 -13.13
C GLY A 145 -4.96 0.47 -12.41
N HIS A 146 -4.62 0.18 -11.16
CA HIS A 146 -5.32 -0.84 -10.35
C HIS A 146 -6.80 -0.47 -10.18
N VAL A 147 -7.11 0.77 -9.83
CA VAL A 147 -8.49 1.27 -9.75
C VAL A 147 -9.21 1.16 -11.09
N ALA A 148 -8.57 1.59 -12.19
CA ALA A 148 -9.15 1.49 -13.53
C ALA A 148 -9.47 0.03 -13.92
N ILE A 149 -8.57 -0.91 -13.62
CA ILE A 149 -8.80 -2.35 -13.81
C ILE A 149 -9.98 -2.80 -12.96
N GLY A 150 -10.02 -2.45 -11.67
CA GLY A 150 -11.09 -2.85 -10.77
C GLY A 150 -12.48 -2.40 -11.24
N LEU A 151 -12.60 -1.15 -11.72
CA LEU A 151 -13.86 -0.63 -12.26
C LEU A 151 -14.28 -1.31 -13.56
N ALA A 152 -13.33 -1.62 -14.44
CA ALA A 152 -13.60 -2.34 -15.67
C ALA A 152 -13.98 -3.81 -15.42
N VAL A 153 -13.34 -4.46 -14.44
CA VAL A 153 -13.71 -5.80 -13.97
C VAL A 153 -15.11 -5.79 -13.35
N ALA A 154 -15.46 -4.76 -12.58
CA ALA A 154 -16.81 -4.56 -12.04
C ALA A 154 -17.85 -4.52 -13.16
N GLU A 155 -17.61 -3.70 -14.19
CA GLU A 155 -18.50 -3.57 -15.34
C GLU A 155 -18.65 -4.90 -16.08
N ALA A 156 -17.54 -5.62 -16.29
CA ALA A 156 -17.56 -6.91 -16.98
C ALA A 156 -18.34 -8.00 -16.23
N LEU A 157 -18.19 -8.09 -14.90
CA LEU A 157 -18.80 -9.13 -14.06
C LEU A 157 -20.24 -8.80 -13.61
N ALA A 158 -20.66 -7.54 -13.72
CA ALA A 158 -22.04 -7.11 -13.54
C ALA A 158 -22.95 -7.53 -14.70
N ARG A 159 -22.40 -7.80 -15.89
CA ARG A 159 -23.20 -8.17 -17.06
C ARG A 159 -24.02 -9.46 -16.80
N PRO A 160 -25.26 -9.55 -17.30
CA PRO A 160 -26.11 -10.74 -17.07
C PRO A 160 -25.55 -12.05 -17.64
N ASP A 161 -24.70 -11.97 -18.67
CA ASP A 161 -24.06 -13.11 -19.34
C ASP A 161 -22.73 -13.55 -18.69
N ALA A 162 -22.21 -12.79 -17.73
CA ALA A 162 -21.02 -13.15 -16.96
C ALA A 162 -21.26 -14.43 -16.15
N ARG A 163 -20.33 -15.39 -16.24
CA ARG A 163 -20.54 -16.78 -15.78
C ARG A 163 -19.87 -17.05 -14.44
N TRP A 164 -20.52 -16.65 -13.36
CA TRP A 164 -20.05 -16.94 -12.00
C TRP A 164 -21.24 -17.09 -11.02
N SER A 165 -20.98 -17.65 -9.83
CA SER A 165 -22.01 -17.79 -8.78
C SER A 165 -21.48 -17.45 -7.38
N GLY A 166 -22.31 -17.41 -6.34
CA GLY A 166 -21.89 -17.01 -5.00
C GLY A 166 -21.86 -15.50 -4.81
N THR A 167 -20.86 -15.00 -4.08
CA THR A 167 -20.72 -13.58 -3.74
C THR A 167 -19.38 -13.06 -4.28
N LEU A 168 -19.41 -11.97 -5.03
CA LEU A 168 -18.24 -11.24 -5.50
C LEU A 168 -18.11 -9.93 -4.73
N ARG A 169 -16.96 -9.71 -4.11
CA ARG A 169 -16.59 -8.41 -3.53
C ARG A 169 -15.42 -7.81 -4.31
N LEU A 170 -15.55 -6.55 -4.68
CA LEU A 170 -14.47 -5.76 -5.25
C LEU A 170 -14.02 -4.76 -4.18
N LEU A 171 -12.84 -4.99 -3.63
CA LEU A 171 -12.27 -4.22 -2.54
C LEU A 171 -11.31 -3.18 -3.11
N PHE A 172 -11.65 -1.91 -2.91
CA PHE A 172 -10.82 -0.78 -3.23
C PHE A 172 -10.21 -0.24 -1.93
N GLN A 173 -8.92 -0.50 -1.76
CA GLN A 173 -8.18 -0.29 -0.53
C GLN A 173 -7.42 1.05 -0.56
N PRO A 174 -7.48 1.87 0.50
CA PRO A 174 -6.65 3.06 0.63
C PRO A 174 -5.29 2.75 1.27
N ALA A 175 -4.38 3.72 1.31
CA ALA A 175 -3.19 3.72 2.17
C ALA A 175 -2.26 2.47 2.11
N GLU A 176 -2.09 1.86 0.93
CA GLU A 176 -1.17 0.74 0.70
C GLU A 176 0.28 1.18 0.88
N GLU A 177 0.66 2.37 0.38
CA GLU A 177 2.07 2.80 0.26
C GLU A 177 2.79 2.88 1.62
N GLY A 178 2.01 3.13 2.68
CA GLY A 178 2.50 3.15 4.07
C GLY A 178 2.38 1.81 4.80
N GLY A 179 1.69 0.84 4.19
CA GLY A 179 1.27 -0.42 4.77
C GLY A 179 0.22 -0.27 5.86
N ARG A 180 -0.76 0.62 5.66
CA ARG A 180 -1.70 1.04 6.72
C ARG A 180 -3.17 0.79 6.39
N GLY A 181 -3.49 0.44 5.14
CA GLY A 181 -4.87 0.30 4.68
C GLY A 181 -5.49 -1.04 5.00
N ALA A 182 -4.72 -2.11 4.88
CA ALA A 182 -5.22 -3.47 5.01
C ALA A 182 -5.68 -3.82 6.43
N LEU A 183 -4.94 -3.43 7.47
CA LEU A 183 -5.25 -3.78 8.86
C LEU A 183 -6.61 -3.25 9.34
N PRO A 184 -7.01 -1.98 9.08
CA PRO A 184 -8.37 -1.52 9.34
C PRO A 184 -9.47 -2.35 8.65
N ILE A 185 -9.21 -2.88 7.46
CA ILE A 185 -10.15 -3.72 6.72
C ILE A 185 -10.23 -5.12 7.33
N VAL A 186 -9.09 -5.69 7.71
CA VAL A 186 -9.03 -6.95 8.46
C VAL A 186 -9.77 -6.82 9.81
N ALA A 187 -9.63 -5.67 10.47
CA ALA A 187 -10.26 -5.38 11.75
C ALA A 187 -11.79 -5.22 11.68
N SER A 188 -12.35 -4.83 10.52
CA SER A 188 -13.81 -4.73 10.34
C SER A 188 -14.51 -6.10 10.22
N GLY A 189 -13.76 -7.17 10.00
CA GLY A 189 -14.29 -8.53 9.79
C GLY A 189 -14.72 -8.80 8.34
N LEU A 190 -14.51 -7.86 7.41
CA LEU A 190 -14.88 -8.03 5.99
C LEU A 190 -14.24 -9.27 5.34
N MET A 191 -13.08 -9.69 5.85
CA MET A 191 -12.29 -10.79 5.28
C MET A 191 -12.59 -12.15 5.93
N ASP A 192 -13.44 -12.21 6.95
CA ASP A 192 -13.56 -13.39 7.81
C ASP A 192 -14.35 -14.56 7.19
N ASP A 193 -15.21 -14.27 6.22
CA ASP A 193 -16.05 -15.24 5.48
C ASP A 193 -15.59 -15.44 4.02
N VAL A 194 -14.37 -14.99 3.69
CA VAL A 194 -13.84 -15.03 2.33
C VAL A 194 -13.25 -16.40 2.02
N ASP A 195 -13.76 -17.05 0.97
CA ASP A 195 -13.25 -18.34 0.50
C ASP A 195 -12.07 -18.18 -0.47
N VAL A 196 -12.10 -17.13 -1.31
CA VAL A 196 -11.13 -16.88 -2.38
C VAL A 196 -10.73 -15.42 -2.37
N PHE A 197 -9.44 -15.13 -2.23
CA PHE A 197 -8.88 -13.78 -2.34
C PHE A 197 -7.81 -13.71 -3.42
N LEU A 198 -7.85 -12.65 -4.22
CA LEU A 198 -6.81 -12.33 -5.19
C LEU A 198 -6.44 -10.84 -5.10
N ALA A 199 -5.16 -10.58 -4.88
CA ALA A 199 -4.53 -9.29 -5.14
C ALA A 199 -3.69 -9.37 -6.43
N ALA A 200 -3.43 -8.22 -7.05
CA ALA A 200 -2.51 -8.12 -8.17
C ALA A 200 -1.80 -6.77 -8.18
N HIS A 201 -0.62 -6.75 -8.79
CA HIS A 201 0.12 -5.51 -9.09
C HIS A 201 0.49 -5.45 -10.56
N LEU A 202 0.53 -4.23 -11.13
CA LEU A 202 1.08 -3.96 -12.45
C LEU A 202 2.61 -3.79 -12.38
N GLY A 203 3.34 -4.40 -13.30
CA GLY A 203 4.78 -4.20 -13.44
C GLY A 203 5.62 -5.00 -12.44
N CYS A 204 6.24 -4.33 -11.47
CA CYS A 204 7.31 -4.89 -10.61
C CYS A 204 8.47 -5.53 -11.40
N GLN A 205 8.97 -4.85 -12.43
CA GLN A 205 10.02 -5.33 -13.35
C GLN A 205 9.61 -6.53 -14.22
N LEU A 206 8.33 -6.94 -14.20
CA LEU A 206 7.80 -7.94 -15.11
C LEU A 206 7.41 -7.28 -16.45
N PRO A 207 8.03 -7.65 -17.59
CA PRO A 207 7.75 -7.02 -18.89
C PRO A 207 6.31 -7.22 -19.38
N SER A 208 5.87 -6.33 -20.27
CA SER A 208 4.57 -6.43 -20.96
C SER A 208 4.39 -7.79 -21.64
N GLY A 209 3.16 -8.33 -21.61
CA GLY A 209 2.82 -9.62 -22.19
C GLY A 209 3.13 -10.83 -21.30
N LYS A 210 3.60 -10.62 -20.07
CA LYS A 210 3.83 -11.67 -19.08
C LYS A 210 2.82 -11.63 -17.94
N ILE A 211 2.67 -12.75 -17.26
CA ILE A 211 1.99 -12.84 -15.96
C ILE A 211 2.80 -13.72 -15.02
N ALA A 212 3.10 -13.23 -13.82
CA ALA A 212 3.60 -14.06 -12.74
C ALA A 212 2.41 -14.54 -11.90
N LEU A 213 2.24 -15.84 -11.78
CA LEU A 213 1.11 -16.42 -11.03
C LEU A 213 1.22 -16.22 -9.52
N MET A 214 2.43 -15.90 -9.05
CA MET A 214 2.72 -15.58 -7.66
C MET A 214 3.68 -14.40 -7.61
N ALA A 215 3.35 -13.41 -6.80
CA ALA A 215 4.35 -12.50 -6.25
C ALA A 215 5.11 -13.24 -5.14
N ASP A 216 6.44 -13.19 -5.18
CA ASP A 216 7.32 -13.72 -4.13
C ASP A 216 8.23 -12.64 -3.55
N GLY A 217 9.09 -13.03 -2.62
CA GLY A 217 10.08 -12.14 -2.04
C GLY A 217 9.53 -11.15 -1.00
N PHE A 218 8.28 -11.31 -0.56
CA PHE A 218 7.75 -10.58 0.60
C PHE A 218 8.64 -10.81 1.81
N LEU A 219 9.13 -9.73 2.43
CA LEU A 219 9.91 -9.79 3.65
C LEU A 219 9.08 -9.33 4.84
N TRP A 220 9.32 -9.97 5.99
CA TRP A 220 8.87 -9.43 7.27
C TRP A 220 9.64 -8.14 7.53
N ALA A 221 8.94 -7.04 7.85
CA ALA A 221 9.58 -5.79 8.17
C ALA A 221 8.87 -5.02 9.29
N THR A 222 9.61 -4.17 10.00
CA THR A 222 9.07 -3.16 10.89
C THR A 222 9.80 -1.83 10.65
N LYS A 223 9.03 -0.76 10.44
CA LYS A 223 9.52 0.63 10.35
C LYS A 223 9.29 1.30 11.69
N ARG A 224 10.31 1.95 12.25
CA ARG A 224 10.30 2.49 13.61
C ARG A 224 10.84 3.92 13.63
N ASP A 225 10.12 4.78 14.34
CA ASP A 225 10.63 6.09 14.74
C ASP A 225 11.20 5.96 16.15
N VAL A 226 12.39 6.50 16.36
CA VAL A 226 13.11 6.47 17.63
C VAL A 226 13.43 7.89 18.06
N THR A 227 13.08 8.23 19.29
CA THR A 227 13.36 9.54 19.90
C THR A 227 14.27 9.35 21.09
N PHE A 228 15.41 10.03 21.09
CA PHE A 228 16.30 10.14 22.23
C PHE A 228 16.10 11.50 22.91
N SER A 229 15.88 11.49 24.22
CA SER A 229 15.70 12.70 25.02
C SER A 229 16.73 12.75 26.15
N GLY A 230 17.50 13.82 26.16
CA GLY A 230 18.57 14.11 27.10
C GLY A 230 18.38 15.49 27.76
N ARG A 231 19.49 16.21 27.93
CA ARG A 231 19.49 17.52 28.60
C ARG A 231 20.56 18.42 27.98
N GLY A 232 20.15 19.62 27.62
CA GLY A 232 21.02 20.60 26.98
C GLY A 232 21.89 21.29 28.02
N SER A 233 23.13 21.59 27.63
CA SER A 233 24.02 22.45 28.40
C SER A 233 25.04 23.12 27.48
N HIS A 234 25.73 24.14 28.00
CA HIS A 234 26.78 24.80 27.24
C HIS A 234 28.00 23.87 27.15
N ALA A 235 28.44 23.56 25.93
CA ALA A 235 29.46 22.54 25.67
C ALA A 235 30.80 22.78 26.41
N ALA A 236 31.16 24.04 26.67
CA ALA A 236 32.38 24.41 27.41
C ALA A 236 32.17 24.77 28.89
N MET A 237 31.03 25.36 29.27
CA MET A 237 30.88 26.00 30.60
C MET A 237 30.30 25.05 31.65
N ALA A 238 29.48 24.09 31.22
CA ALA A 238 28.86 23.09 32.09
C ALA A 238 28.65 21.76 31.34
N PRO A 239 29.72 21.17 30.75
CA PRO A 239 29.61 19.91 30.01
C PRO A 239 29.05 18.75 30.85
N GLU A 240 29.36 18.71 32.14
CA GLU A 240 28.95 17.68 33.10
C GLU A 240 27.44 17.64 33.36
N GLU A 241 26.74 18.75 33.13
CA GLU A 241 25.28 18.84 33.30
C GLU A 241 24.51 18.26 32.10
N GLY A 242 25.16 18.11 30.95
CA GLY A 242 24.53 17.68 29.70
C GLY A 242 24.28 16.17 29.64
N ARG A 243 23.25 15.77 28.89
CA ARG A 243 22.98 14.39 28.48
C ARG A 243 22.79 14.40 26.97
N ASN A 244 23.81 13.91 26.25
CA ASN A 244 23.96 14.18 24.83
C ASN A 244 23.16 13.19 23.97
N ALA A 245 21.96 13.59 23.57
CA ALA A 245 21.06 12.78 22.74
C ALA A 245 21.62 12.51 21.33
N LEU A 246 22.38 13.47 20.75
CA LEU A 246 23.06 13.28 19.47
C LEU A 246 24.07 12.13 19.57
N LEU A 247 24.87 12.11 20.63
CA LEU A 247 25.87 11.06 20.82
C LEU A 247 25.21 9.70 21.09
N ALA A 248 24.10 9.68 21.86
CA ALA A 248 23.32 8.46 22.09
C ALA A 248 22.81 7.89 20.75
N ALA A 249 22.20 8.73 19.92
CA ALA A 249 21.68 8.30 18.63
C ALA A 249 22.80 7.88 17.65
N ALA A 250 23.95 8.56 17.65
CA ALA A 250 25.10 8.17 16.82
C ALA A 250 25.67 6.80 17.24
N MET A 251 25.81 6.56 18.55
CA MET A 251 26.23 5.27 19.09
C MET A 251 25.23 4.17 18.72
N ALA A 252 23.93 4.46 18.84
CA ALA A 252 22.87 3.55 18.44
C ALA A 252 22.97 3.19 16.95
N THR A 253 23.13 4.18 16.05
CA THR A 253 23.28 3.94 14.61
C THR A 253 24.41 2.94 14.32
N LEU A 254 25.59 3.15 14.91
CA LEU A 254 26.72 2.24 14.72
C LEU A 254 26.42 0.85 15.30
N GLY A 255 25.84 0.78 16.49
CA GLY A 255 25.47 -0.48 17.13
C GLY A 255 24.43 -1.28 16.34
N LEU A 256 23.44 -0.60 15.77
CA LEU A 256 22.38 -1.20 14.95
C LEU A 256 22.96 -1.85 13.69
N HIS A 257 23.87 -1.15 13.01
CA HIS A 257 24.55 -1.68 11.82
C HIS A 257 25.62 -2.74 12.15
N ALA A 258 26.07 -2.81 13.40
CA ALA A 258 26.99 -3.83 13.89
C ALA A 258 26.30 -5.09 14.44
N LEU A 259 24.95 -5.12 14.48
CA LEU A 259 24.21 -6.30 14.91
C LEU A 259 24.58 -7.52 14.06
N PRO A 260 24.81 -8.70 14.68
CA PRO A 260 25.13 -9.90 13.94
C PRO A 260 23.98 -10.29 13.02
N ARG A 261 24.34 -10.81 11.84
CA ARG A 261 23.35 -11.37 10.91
C ARG A 261 22.81 -12.68 11.45
N ASP A 262 21.54 -12.95 11.16
CA ASP A 262 20.93 -14.26 11.44
C ASP A 262 21.54 -15.35 10.55
N GLY A 263 21.85 -16.51 11.14
CA GLY A 263 22.50 -17.62 10.44
C GLY A 263 21.53 -18.53 9.67
N GLN A 264 20.22 -18.37 9.85
CA GLN A 264 19.18 -19.22 9.25
C GLN A 264 18.44 -18.51 8.11
N THR A 265 18.39 -17.18 8.12
CA THR A 265 17.67 -16.40 7.11
C THR A 265 18.29 -15.02 6.93
N MET A 266 17.93 -14.33 5.84
CA MET A 266 18.39 -12.96 5.62
C MET A 266 17.82 -12.00 6.68
N THR A 267 18.65 -11.08 7.13
CA THR A 267 18.26 -9.96 7.99
C THR A 267 18.86 -8.67 7.44
N ARG A 268 18.13 -7.56 7.57
CA ARG A 268 18.56 -6.22 7.15
C ARG A 268 18.22 -5.19 8.22
N VAL A 269 19.11 -4.22 8.39
CA VAL A 269 18.95 -3.08 9.29
C VAL A 269 19.32 -1.84 8.50
N ASN A 270 18.51 -0.79 8.59
CA ASN A 270 18.81 0.48 7.96
C ASN A 270 18.35 1.64 8.85
N VAL A 271 19.23 2.58 9.13
CA VAL A 271 18.88 3.91 9.68
C VAL A 271 18.78 4.88 8.51
N GLY A 272 17.56 5.21 8.11
CA GLY A 272 17.28 6.02 6.93
C GLY A 272 17.40 7.53 7.17
N ARG A 273 17.13 7.98 8.40
CA ARG A 273 17.21 9.39 8.79
C ARG A 273 17.70 9.52 10.23
N LEU A 274 18.55 10.51 10.47
CA LEU A 274 18.98 10.92 11.81
C LEU A 274 19.09 12.44 11.85
N VAL A 275 18.38 13.08 12.78
CA VAL A 275 18.40 14.54 13.00
C VAL A 275 18.61 14.81 14.48
N ALA A 276 19.59 15.64 14.85
CA ALA A 276 19.90 15.89 16.25
C ALA A 276 20.57 17.25 16.48
N GLY A 277 20.29 17.84 17.65
CA GLY A 277 20.89 19.10 18.10
C GLY A 277 20.35 20.36 17.43
N THR A 278 20.77 21.52 17.94
CA THR A 278 20.25 22.84 17.54
C THR A 278 21.34 23.85 17.21
N ALA A 279 22.52 23.75 17.84
CA ALA A 279 23.62 24.69 17.65
C ALA A 279 24.99 24.03 17.90
N ARG A 280 26.05 24.65 17.38
CA ARG A 280 27.44 24.13 17.48
C ARG A 280 27.99 24.07 18.91
N ASN A 281 27.56 24.96 19.80
CA ASN A 281 28.09 25.13 21.16
C ASN A 281 27.14 24.63 22.26
N VAL A 282 26.07 23.93 21.89
CA VAL A 282 25.06 23.39 22.81
C VAL A 282 25.10 21.86 22.73
N ILE A 283 25.18 21.19 23.88
CA ILE A 283 25.01 19.73 23.96
C ILE A 283 23.57 19.40 23.56
N ALA A 284 23.40 18.51 22.58
CA ALA A 284 22.08 18.17 22.05
C ALA A 284 21.23 17.43 23.10
N ASP A 285 20.04 17.93 23.35
CA ASP A 285 19.04 17.34 24.25
C ASP A 285 18.01 16.49 23.54
N HIS A 286 17.96 16.54 22.21
CA HIS A 286 17.01 15.80 21.39
C HIS A 286 17.65 15.23 20.14
N ALA A 287 17.25 14.01 19.79
CA ALA A 287 17.57 13.38 18.52
C ALA A 287 16.41 12.50 18.03
N GLU A 288 16.13 12.56 16.73
CA GLU A 288 15.13 11.76 16.03
C GLU A 288 15.80 10.86 15.01
N MET A 289 15.41 9.59 15.00
CA MET A 289 15.92 8.57 14.10
C MET A 289 14.74 7.83 13.46
N GLU A 290 14.80 7.63 12.14
CA GLU A 290 13.88 6.76 11.40
C GLU A 290 14.66 5.55 10.91
N MET A 291 14.16 4.35 11.22
CA MET A 291 14.84 3.11 10.89
C MET A 291 13.88 2.03 10.42
N GLU A 292 14.42 1.03 9.72
CA GLU A 292 13.68 -0.18 9.36
C GLU A 292 14.51 -1.44 9.62
N LEU A 293 13.80 -2.51 9.97
CA LEU A 293 14.33 -3.86 10.12
C LEU A 293 13.61 -4.77 9.15
N ARG A 294 14.33 -5.69 8.51
CA ARG A 294 13.72 -6.73 7.67
C ARG A 294 14.29 -8.11 7.99
N ALA A 295 13.47 -9.14 7.84
CA ALA A 295 13.91 -10.53 7.93
C ALA A 295 13.12 -11.44 6.97
N GLY A 296 13.71 -12.59 6.62
CA GLY A 296 13.01 -13.61 5.83
C GLY A 296 11.96 -14.40 6.62
N THR A 297 11.95 -14.32 7.96
CA THR A 297 10.95 -14.97 8.81
C THR A 297 10.51 -14.06 9.96
N GLU A 298 9.29 -14.26 10.45
CA GLU A 298 8.73 -13.54 11.61
C GLU A 298 9.62 -13.71 12.85
N ALA A 299 10.03 -14.95 13.13
CA ALA A 299 10.89 -15.25 14.28
C ALA A 299 12.25 -14.55 14.21
N ALA A 300 12.84 -14.42 13.02
CA ALA A 300 14.07 -13.67 12.84
C ALA A 300 13.87 -12.16 12.98
N LEU A 301 12.75 -11.61 12.49
CA LEU A 301 12.40 -10.20 12.69
C LEU A 301 12.24 -9.90 14.19
N ALA A 302 11.53 -10.75 14.92
CA ALA A 302 11.32 -10.58 16.37
C ALA A 302 12.65 -10.59 17.15
N ARG A 303 13.57 -11.51 16.81
CA ARG A 303 14.92 -11.53 17.39
C ARG A 303 15.71 -10.26 17.06
N LEU A 304 15.65 -9.81 15.81
CA LEU A 304 16.34 -8.60 15.35
C LEU A 304 15.78 -7.35 16.01
N ALA A 305 14.46 -7.24 16.15
CA ALA A 305 13.79 -6.13 16.84
C ALA A 305 14.18 -6.09 18.33
N ALA A 306 14.19 -7.24 19.01
CA ALA A 306 14.62 -7.31 20.40
C ALA A 306 16.11 -6.95 20.56
N ALA A 307 16.97 -7.31 19.60
CA ALA A 307 18.38 -6.92 19.60
C ALA A 307 18.57 -5.42 19.33
N SER A 308 17.80 -4.87 18.41
CA SER A 308 17.72 -3.44 18.14
C SER A 308 17.34 -2.66 19.40
N ASP A 309 16.31 -3.11 20.13
CA ASP A 309 15.86 -2.42 21.35
C ASP A 309 16.96 -2.38 22.42
N ARG A 310 17.70 -3.47 22.61
CA ARG A 310 18.85 -3.49 23.52
C ARG A 310 19.96 -2.50 23.12
N VAL A 311 20.21 -2.33 21.82
CA VAL A 311 21.19 -1.36 21.31
C VAL A 311 20.72 0.07 21.57
N LEU A 312 19.46 0.37 21.25
CA LEU A 312 18.86 1.69 21.46
C LEU A 312 18.91 2.08 22.94
N GLU A 313 18.45 1.18 23.82
CA GLU A 313 18.44 1.37 25.27
C GLU A 313 19.86 1.51 25.84
N GLY A 314 20.81 0.66 25.42
CA GLY A 314 22.19 0.72 25.87
C GLY A 314 22.91 2.00 25.46
N ALA A 315 22.66 2.49 24.24
CA ALA A 315 23.20 3.75 23.75
C ALA A 315 22.62 4.95 24.52
N ALA A 316 21.31 4.97 24.79
CA ALA A 316 20.67 5.97 25.63
C ALA A 316 21.26 5.98 27.05
N LEU A 317 21.38 4.80 27.66
CA LEU A 317 21.94 4.63 29.00
C LEU A 317 23.37 5.16 29.10
N THR A 318 24.20 4.91 28.10
CA THR A 318 25.61 5.36 28.09
C THR A 318 25.74 6.89 28.17
N GLN A 319 24.77 7.62 27.62
CA GLN A 319 24.73 9.09 27.65
C GLN A 319 23.78 9.65 28.72
N GLY A 320 23.24 8.78 29.59
CA GLY A 320 22.21 9.14 30.57
C GLY A 320 20.97 9.80 29.95
N CYS A 321 20.62 9.40 28.74
CA CYS A 321 19.42 9.80 28.01
C CYS A 321 18.30 8.77 28.20
N SER A 322 17.10 9.14 27.81
CA SER A 322 15.97 8.23 27.62
C SER A 322 15.76 7.97 26.12
N VAL A 323 15.10 6.85 25.80
CA VAL A 323 14.74 6.51 24.43
C VAL A 323 13.28 6.03 24.38
N ALA A 324 12.56 6.46 23.36
CA ALA A 324 11.21 5.99 23.04
C ALA A 324 11.18 5.51 21.60
N THR A 325 10.59 4.34 21.37
CA THR A 325 10.45 3.74 20.04
C THR A 325 8.99 3.57 19.69
N ARG A 326 8.61 4.00 18.49
CA ARG A 326 7.26 3.88 17.95
C ARG A 326 7.28 3.09 16.65
N VAL A 327 6.56 1.98 16.59
CA VAL A 327 6.34 1.26 15.33
C VAL A 327 5.41 2.12 14.47
N ARG A 328 5.82 2.35 13.22
CA ARG A 328 5.08 3.14 12.23
C ARG A 328 4.30 2.27 11.26
N SER A 329 4.90 1.18 10.83
CA SER A 329 4.23 0.14 10.06
C SER A 329 5.01 -1.16 10.13
N GLU A 330 4.30 -2.23 9.78
CA GLU A 330 4.85 -3.58 9.66
C GLU A 330 4.45 -4.15 8.31
N SER A 331 5.23 -5.12 7.83
CA SER A 331 4.85 -5.96 6.69
C SER A 331 5.15 -7.41 7.04
N ILE A 332 4.40 -8.33 6.43
CA ILE A 332 4.56 -9.76 6.66
C ILE A 332 4.97 -10.46 5.37
N SER A 333 5.57 -11.64 5.51
CA SER A 333 5.77 -12.55 4.39
C SER A 333 4.64 -13.58 4.36
N ILE A 334 4.13 -13.86 3.17
CA ILE A 334 3.08 -14.85 2.95
C ILE A 334 3.22 -15.44 1.55
N GLU A 335 2.86 -16.71 1.42
CA GLU A 335 2.85 -17.42 0.14
C GLU A 335 1.42 -17.52 -0.40
N SER A 336 1.30 -17.46 -1.73
CA SER A 336 0.04 -17.72 -2.41
C SER A 336 -0.33 -19.20 -2.35
N ASP A 337 -1.60 -19.50 -2.12
CA ASP A 337 -2.10 -20.87 -2.13
C ASP A 337 -1.98 -21.50 -3.52
N ARG A 338 -1.59 -22.78 -3.57
CA ARG A 338 -1.47 -23.55 -4.81
C ARG A 338 -2.75 -23.51 -5.64
N GLU A 339 -3.91 -23.55 -5.00
CA GLU A 339 -5.22 -23.56 -5.67
C GLU A 339 -5.50 -22.24 -6.41
N ILE A 340 -5.09 -21.11 -5.82
CA ILE A 340 -5.19 -19.79 -6.47
C ILE A 340 -4.24 -19.71 -7.65
N ARG A 341 -3.00 -20.20 -7.50
CA ARG A 341 -2.03 -20.28 -8.60
C ARG A 341 -2.56 -21.10 -9.78
N GLU A 342 -3.16 -22.27 -9.53
CA GLU A 342 -3.74 -23.09 -10.60
C GLU A 342 -4.94 -22.42 -11.27
N ARG A 343 -5.76 -21.69 -10.50
CA ARG A 343 -6.90 -20.94 -11.05
C ARG A 343 -6.44 -19.77 -11.91
N LEU A 344 -5.41 -19.03 -11.48
CA LEU A 344 -4.76 -17.99 -12.28
C LEU A 344 -4.16 -18.54 -13.57
N ARG A 345 -3.51 -19.71 -13.51
CA ARG A 345 -2.97 -20.36 -14.72
C ARG A 345 -4.07 -20.67 -15.73
N ARG A 346 -5.20 -21.22 -15.29
CA ARG A 346 -6.37 -21.44 -16.17
C ARG A 346 -6.89 -20.14 -16.76
N ALA A 347 -6.99 -19.08 -15.96
CA ALA A 347 -7.41 -17.76 -16.42
C ALA A 347 -6.46 -17.18 -17.48
N ALA A 348 -5.15 -17.22 -17.24
CA ALA A 348 -4.13 -16.75 -18.17
C ALA A 348 -4.15 -17.54 -19.49
N LEU A 349 -4.29 -18.86 -19.44
CA LEU A 349 -4.40 -19.71 -20.62
C LEU A 349 -5.68 -19.43 -21.43
N ALA A 350 -6.79 -19.12 -20.75
CA ALA A 350 -8.06 -18.78 -21.41
C ALA A 350 -8.01 -17.42 -22.12
N VAL A 351 -7.31 -16.44 -21.55
CA VAL A 351 -7.04 -15.14 -22.22
C VAL A 351 -6.12 -15.34 -23.42
N GLY A 352 -5.10 -16.19 -23.28
CA GLY A 352 -4.14 -16.50 -24.34
C GLY A 352 -3.15 -15.36 -24.60
N GLY A 353 -2.06 -15.68 -25.30
CA GLY A 353 -1.05 -14.69 -25.70
C GLY A 353 -0.15 -14.17 -24.56
N LEU A 354 -0.22 -14.76 -23.36
CA LEU A 354 0.61 -14.40 -22.21
C LEU A 354 1.72 -15.42 -21.97
N ASP A 355 2.94 -14.93 -21.69
CA ASP A 355 4.02 -15.74 -21.16
C ASP A 355 3.84 -15.92 -19.64
N ILE A 356 3.62 -17.16 -19.20
CA ILE A 356 3.30 -17.49 -17.81
C ILE A 356 4.60 -17.77 -17.07
N VAL A 357 4.85 -16.99 -16.03
CA VAL A 357 5.94 -17.18 -15.07
C VAL A 357 5.36 -17.72 -13.76
N GLU A 358 6.04 -18.70 -13.15
CA GLU A 358 5.55 -19.34 -11.91
C GLU A 358 5.51 -18.37 -10.73
N ALA A 359 6.59 -17.60 -10.55
CA ALA A 359 6.71 -16.59 -9.53
C ALA A 359 7.67 -15.48 -9.98
N ALA A 360 7.46 -14.26 -9.50
CA ALA A 360 8.40 -13.17 -9.67
C ALA A 360 8.42 -12.29 -8.41
N PRO A 361 9.59 -11.69 -8.07
CA PRO A 361 9.72 -10.90 -6.87
C PRO A 361 8.98 -9.58 -7.00
N ILE A 362 8.18 -9.23 -6.00
CA ILE A 362 7.58 -7.89 -5.91
C ILE A 362 8.62 -6.81 -5.63
N GLY A 363 9.80 -7.19 -5.11
CA GLY A 363 10.91 -6.29 -4.81
C GLY A 363 10.73 -5.46 -3.53
N GLY A 364 9.66 -5.71 -2.75
CA GLY A 364 9.27 -4.94 -1.57
C GLY A 364 8.34 -5.70 -0.62
N GLY A 365 7.51 -4.96 0.11
CA GLY A 365 6.39 -5.50 0.88
C GLY A 365 5.11 -4.80 0.45
N ASP A 366 3.98 -5.48 0.60
CA ASP A 366 2.64 -4.96 0.30
C ASP A 366 1.71 -5.37 1.45
N ASP A 367 0.82 -4.49 1.90
CA ASP A 367 -0.06 -4.77 3.03
C ASP A 367 -1.26 -5.67 2.69
N ALA A 368 -1.50 -5.96 1.40
CA ALA A 368 -2.42 -7.01 0.96
C ALA A 368 -2.07 -8.38 1.57
N THR A 369 -0.80 -8.56 1.96
CA THR A 369 -0.36 -9.75 2.69
C THR A 369 -1.15 -9.96 4.00
N TYR A 370 -1.58 -8.90 4.69
CA TYR A 370 -2.46 -9.02 5.86
C TYR A 370 -3.86 -9.53 5.52
N LEU A 371 -4.41 -9.10 4.37
CA LEU A 371 -5.69 -9.60 3.86
C LEU A 371 -5.57 -11.08 3.51
N MET A 372 -4.50 -11.47 2.80
CA MET A 372 -4.21 -12.87 2.48
C MET A 372 -4.12 -13.73 3.74
N ARG A 373 -3.38 -13.27 4.76
CA ARG A 373 -3.20 -14.00 6.01
C ARG A 373 -4.53 -14.25 6.69
N ARG A 374 -5.39 -13.23 6.81
CA ARG A 374 -6.70 -13.38 7.44
C ARG A 374 -7.56 -14.44 6.73
N VAL A 375 -7.57 -14.41 5.39
CA VAL A 375 -8.31 -15.39 4.59
C VAL A 375 -7.80 -16.81 4.82
N GLN A 376 -6.49 -17.00 4.81
CA GLN A 376 -5.86 -18.31 5.06
C GLN A 376 -6.09 -18.82 6.49
N GLU A 377 -5.98 -17.95 7.50
CA GLU A 377 -6.27 -18.27 8.91
C GLU A 377 -7.71 -18.74 9.11
N HIS A 378 -8.65 -18.24 8.29
CA HIS A 378 -10.07 -18.60 8.31
C HIS A 378 -10.40 -19.77 7.36
N GLY A 379 -9.39 -20.42 6.77
CA GLY A 379 -9.55 -21.61 5.95
C GLY A 379 -9.82 -21.35 4.47
N GLY A 380 -9.93 -20.09 4.05
CA GLY A 380 -10.00 -19.68 2.65
C GLY A 380 -8.66 -19.82 1.93
N ARG A 381 -8.61 -19.36 0.67
CA ARG A 381 -7.43 -19.41 -0.19
C ARG A 381 -7.12 -18.04 -0.76
N ALA A 382 -5.87 -17.65 -0.68
CA ALA A 382 -5.41 -16.33 -1.06
C ALA A 382 -4.23 -16.40 -2.02
N GLY A 383 -4.14 -15.44 -2.94
CA GLY A 383 -2.98 -15.29 -3.79
C GLY A 383 -2.76 -13.85 -4.22
N TYR A 384 -1.54 -13.62 -4.70
CA TYR A 384 -1.08 -12.35 -5.22
C TYR A 384 -0.38 -12.62 -6.55
N CYS A 385 -0.83 -12.02 -7.65
CA CYS A 385 -0.17 -12.16 -8.96
C CYS A 385 0.45 -10.84 -9.45
N LEU A 386 1.36 -10.92 -10.41
CA LEU A 386 1.91 -9.75 -11.08
C LEU A 386 1.49 -9.77 -12.55
N ILE A 387 0.92 -8.68 -13.03
CA ILE A 387 0.61 -8.47 -14.44
C ILE A 387 1.73 -7.64 -15.05
N GLY A 388 2.40 -8.20 -16.06
CA GLY A 388 3.54 -7.56 -16.68
C GLY A 388 3.17 -6.28 -17.42
N ALA A 389 3.96 -5.23 -17.20
CA ALA A 389 3.84 -3.94 -17.86
C ALA A 389 5.24 -3.32 -17.95
N ASP A 390 5.66 -2.96 -19.16
CA ASP A 390 6.91 -2.23 -19.36
C ASP A 390 6.82 -0.87 -18.69
N LEU A 391 7.88 -0.51 -17.95
CA LEU A 391 7.95 0.71 -17.16
C LEU A 391 8.84 1.76 -17.83
N ALA A 392 8.42 3.02 -17.83
CA ALA A 392 9.25 4.14 -18.27
C ALA A 392 10.38 4.44 -17.26
N ASP A 393 10.14 4.20 -15.97
CA ASP A 393 11.11 4.31 -14.89
C ASP A 393 10.70 3.40 -13.72
N ALA A 394 11.57 3.23 -12.72
CA ALA A 394 11.28 2.45 -11.52
C ALA A 394 10.07 3.00 -10.75
N HIS A 395 9.40 2.12 -10.01
CA HIS A 395 8.35 2.55 -9.07
C HIS A 395 8.91 3.62 -8.12
N HIS A 396 8.09 4.62 -7.83
CA HIS A 396 8.36 5.79 -7.00
C HIS A 396 9.31 6.83 -7.62
N ALA A 397 9.79 6.61 -8.84
CA ALA A 397 10.54 7.60 -9.57
C ALA A 397 9.62 8.71 -10.13
N SER A 398 10.15 9.92 -10.28
CA SER A 398 9.41 11.07 -10.85
C SER A 398 8.98 10.88 -12.31
N ALA A 399 9.62 9.96 -13.03
CA ALA A 399 9.30 9.63 -14.42
C ALA A 399 8.59 8.27 -14.55
N PHE A 400 8.09 7.71 -13.44
CA PHE A 400 7.34 6.45 -13.46
C PHE A 400 6.14 6.55 -14.41
N ASP A 401 6.01 5.56 -15.28
CA ASP A 401 4.83 5.31 -16.07
C ASP A 401 4.87 3.84 -16.51
N PHE A 402 3.74 3.29 -16.93
CA PHE A 402 3.64 1.91 -17.38
C PHE A 402 2.83 1.80 -18.68
N ASP A 403 3.13 0.77 -19.46
CA ASP A 403 2.42 0.41 -20.68
C ASP A 403 0.93 0.12 -20.42
N GLU A 404 0.05 1.01 -20.91
CA GLU A 404 -1.40 0.89 -20.75
C GLU A 404 -2.00 -0.32 -21.48
N ALA A 405 -1.26 -0.97 -22.39
CA ALA A 405 -1.72 -2.23 -23.00
C ALA A 405 -1.91 -3.35 -21.97
N ALA A 406 -1.29 -3.24 -20.78
CA ALA A 406 -1.49 -4.17 -19.68
C ALA A 406 -2.90 -4.07 -19.04
N LEU A 407 -3.58 -2.92 -19.13
CA LEU A 407 -4.91 -2.72 -18.51
C LEU A 407 -5.97 -3.71 -19.02
N PRO A 408 -6.25 -3.82 -20.34
CA PRO A 408 -7.25 -4.78 -20.84
C PRO A 408 -6.85 -6.24 -20.60
N VAL A 409 -5.54 -6.54 -20.57
CA VAL A 409 -5.03 -7.87 -20.22
C VAL A 409 -5.37 -8.22 -18.77
N ALA A 410 -5.09 -7.32 -17.83
CA ALA A 410 -5.41 -7.50 -16.42
C ALA A 410 -6.92 -7.70 -16.20
N VAL A 411 -7.75 -6.88 -16.85
CA VAL A 411 -9.22 -7.01 -16.80
C VAL A 411 -9.66 -8.40 -17.27
N SER A 412 -9.14 -8.86 -18.41
CA SER A 412 -9.49 -10.17 -18.98
C SER A 412 -9.05 -11.32 -18.08
N VAL A 413 -7.84 -11.25 -17.51
CA VAL A 413 -7.32 -12.28 -16.58
C VAL A 413 -8.17 -12.34 -15.31
N MET A 414 -8.51 -11.20 -14.71
CA MET A 414 -9.30 -11.15 -13.48
C MET A 414 -10.76 -11.58 -13.71
N GLN A 415 -11.35 -11.19 -14.83
CA GLN A 415 -12.68 -11.70 -15.23
C GLN A 415 -12.63 -13.22 -15.39
N ALA A 416 -11.66 -13.73 -16.17
CA ALA A 416 -11.49 -15.16 -16.38
C ALA A 416 -11.17 -15.90 -15.08
N PHE A 417 -10.46 -15.28 -14.12
CA PHE A 417 -10.23 -15.85 -12.80
C PHE A 417 -11.54 -16.06 -12.05
N VAL A 418 -12.44 -15.07 -12.05
CA VAL A 418 -13.75 -15.18 -11.38
C VAL A 418 -14.65 -16.21 -12.07
N GLU A 419 -14.67 -16.24 -13.41
CA GLU A 419 -15.55 -17.10 -14.20
C GLU A 419 -15.05 -18.56 -14.29
N ASN A 420 -13.74 -18.79 -14.35
CA ASN A 420 -13.16 -20.12 -14.43
C ASN A 420 -12.91 -20.68 -13.03
N ARG A 421 -13.79 -21.60 -12.60
CA ARG A 421 -13.66 -22.36 -11.36
C ARG A 421 -12.89 -23.64 -11.57
#